data_AF-Q56WW2-F1
#
_entry.id   AF-Q56WW2-F1
#
_cell.length_a   1.000
_cell.length_b   1.000
_cell.length_c   1.000
_cell.angle_alpha   90.00
_cell.angle_beta   90.00
_cell.angle_gamma   90.00
#
_symmetry.space_group_name_H-M   'P 1'
#
loop_
_entity.id
_entity.type
_entity.pdbx_description
1 polymer ?
#
loop_
_entity_poly.entity_id
_entity_poly.type
_entity_poly.pdbx_seq_one_letter_code
_entity_poly.pdbx_strand_id
1 'polypeptide(L)'
;MFISVHYNATVQLPWWGVLLACAIAISFTPLIGVIAATTNQAPGLNIITEYVIGYIYPERPVANMCFKVYGYISMTQALTFISDFKLGHYMKIPPRSMFMAQVAGTLVAVVVYTGTAWWLMEEIPHLCDTSLLPSDSQWTCPMDRVFFDASVIWGLVGPRRVFGDLGEYSNVNWFFLVGAIAPLLVWLATKMFPAQTWIAKIHIPVLVGATAMMPPATAVNFTSWLIVAFIFGHFIFKYRRVWWTKYNYVLSGGLDAGSAFMTILLFLALGRKGIEVQWWGNSGDRDTCPLASCPTAKGVVVKGCPVF
;
A
#
# COMPACT_ATOMS: atom_id res chain seq x y z
N MET A 1 19.79 7.61 -12.90
CA MET A 1 20.43 8.19 -14.11
C MET A 1 21.34 7.18 -14.81
N PHE A 2 22.40 6.65 -14.18
CA PHE A 2 23.29 5.65 -14.81
C PHE A 2 22.54 4.45 -15.40
N ILE A 3 21.63 3.86 -14.61
CA ILE A 3 20.79 2.73 -15.05
C ILE A 3 19.92 3.09 -16.26
N SER A 4 19.30 4.28 -16.26
CA SER A 4 18.43 4.74 -17.36
C SER A 4 19.19 4.97 -18.67
N VAL A 5 20.48 5.34 -18.60
CA VAL A 5 21.31 5.55 -19.77
C VAL A 5 21.87 4.24 -20.30
N HIS A 6 22.35 3.35 -19.42
CA HIS A 6 23.03 2.12 -19.82
C HIS A 6 22.08 0.95 -20.09
N TYR A 7 20.95 0.91 -19.38
CA TYR A 7 19.93 -0.15 -19.48
C TYR A 7 18.61 0.38 -20.07
N ASN A 8 18.68 1.33 -21.00
CA ASN A 8 17.49 1.93 -21.61
C ASN A 8 16.60 0.89 -22.31
N ALA A 9 17.20 -0.14 -22.92
CA ALA A 9 16.46 -1.21 -23.60
C ALA A 9 15.54 -2.01 -22.65
N THR A 10 15.95 -2.21 -21.39
CA THR A 10 15.18 -2.97 -20.40
C THR A 10 14.31 -2.08 -19.52
N VAL A 11 14.83 -0.94 -19.06
CA VAL A 11 14.15 -0.03 -18.12
C VAL A 11 13.18 0.91 -18.84
N GLN A 12 13.41 1.21 -20.12
CA GLN A 12 12.58 2.03 -21.00
C GLN A 12 12.33 3.48 -20.54
N LEU A 13 12.77 3.86 -19.34
CA LEU A 13 12.62 5.20 -18.76
C LEU A 13 13.78 6.10 -19.20
N PRO A 14 13.51 7.23 -19.89
CA PRO A 14 14.56 8.19 -20.25
C PRO A 14 15.13 8.90 -19.01
N TRP A 15 16.35 9.43 -19.15
CA TRP A 15 17.07 10.09 -18.04
C TRP A 15 16.29 11.28 -17.43
N TRP A 16 15.55 12.04 -18.24
CA TRP A 16 14.72 13.16 -17.77
C TRP A 16 13.57 12.69 -16.88
N GLY A 17 13.05 11.48 -17.10
CA GLY A 17 11.97 10.91 -16.30
C GLY A 17 12.41 10.66 -14.86
N VAL A 18 13.68 10.27 -14.65
CA VAL A 18 14.25 10.13 -13.29
C VAL A 18 14.33 11.48 -12.58
N LEU A 19 14.78 12.53 -13.29
CA LEU A 19 14.85 13.88 -12.72
C LEU A 19 13.47 14.40 -12.34
N LEU A 20 12.47 14.18 -13.20
CA LEU A 20 11.09 14.56 -12.93
C LEU A 20 10.55 13.81 -11.71
N ALA A 21 10.79 12.50 -11.60
CA ALA A 21 10.37 11.71 -10.44
C ALA A 21 11.00 12.24 -9.14
N CYS A 22 12.30 12.56 -9.16
CA CYS A 22 12.98 13.14 -8.00
C CYS A 22 12.43 14.53 -7.64
N ALA A 23 12.10 15.37 -8.62
CA ALA A 23 11.52 16.69 -8.38
C ALA A 23 10.13 16.59 -7.72
N ILE A 24 9.30 15.64 -8.16
CA ILE A 24 8.02 15.34 -7.53
C ILE A 24 8.24 14.83 -6.10
N ALA A 25 9.14 13.87 -5.88
CA ALA A 25 9.44 13.37 -4.55
C ALA A 25 9.87 14.49 -3.59
N ILE A 26 10.82 15.35 -3.99
CA ILE A 26 11.33 16.46 -3.17
C ILE A 26 10.24 17.49 -2.85
N SER A 27 9.41 17.85 -3.82
CA SER A 27 8.35 18.85 -3.62
C SER A 27 7.21 18.35 -2.73
N PHE A 28 6.82 17.08 -2.86
CA PHE A 28 5.72 16.51 -2.07
C PHE A 28 6.13 15.97 -0.70
N THR A 29 7.42 15.66 -0.47
CA THR A 29 7.91 15.15 0.83
C THR A 29 7.56 16.08 2.00
N PRO A 30 7.80 17.41 1.95
CA PRO A 30 7.44 18.30 3.05
C PRO A 30 5.93 18.37 3.31
N LEU A 31 5.13 18.42 2.24
CA LEU A 31 3.67 18.54 2.33
C LEU A 31 3.07 17.31 3.00
N ILE A 32 3.45 16.13 2.54
CA ILE A 32 2.99 14.87 3.09
C ILE A 32 3.55 14.66 4.49
N GLY A 33 4.78 15.11 4.75
CA GLY A 33 5.39 15.07 6.08
C GLY A 33 4.59 15.83 7.14
N VAL A 34 4.05 17.02 6.81
CA VAL A 34 3.19 17.78 7.74
C VAL A 34 1.86 17.05 8.00
N ILE A 35 1.27 16.45 6.96
CA ILE A 35 0.03 15.69 7.10
C ILE A 35 0.27 14.44 7.97
N ALA A 36 1.33 13.68 7.69
CA ALA A 36 1.70 12.51 8.46
C ALA A 36 2.02 12.87 9.92
N ALA A 37 2.71 13.98 10.17
CA ALA A 37 3.02 14.43 11.51
C ALA A 37 1.79 14.84 12.34
N THR A 38 0.70 15.27 11.69
CA THR A 38 -0.52 15.74 12.36
C THR A 38 -1.60 14.67 12.47
N THR A 39 -1.75 13.84 11.44
CA THR A 39 -2.83 12.85 11.32
C THR A 39 -2.36 11.41 11.49
N ASN A 40 -1.05 11.17 11.51
CA ASN A 40 -0.43 9.85 11.43
C ASN A 40 -0.86 9.05 10.18
N GLN A 41 -1.30 9.74 9.13
CA GLN A 41 -1.69 9.17 7.84
C GLN A 41 -0.80 9.73 6.74
N ALA A 42 -0.27 8.83 5.90
CA ALA A 42 0.57 9.18 4.76
C ALA A 42 -0.20 8.92 3.46
N PRO A 43 -0.85 9.95 2.87
CA PRO A 43 -1.56 9.77 1.60
C PRO A 43 -0.61 9.26 0.51
N GLY A 44 -1.09 8.28 -0.27
CA GLY A 44 -0.30 7.64 -1.33
C GLY A 44 -0.11 8.55 -2.54
N LEU A 45 1.14 8.85 -2.90
CA LEU A 45 1.47 9.59 -4.14
C LEU A 45 1.52 8.68 -5.39
N ASN A 46 1.39 7.37 -5.20
CA ASN A 46 1.47 6.35 -6.26
C ASN A 46 0.65 6.70 -7.50
N ILE A 47 -0.64 7.02 -7.30
CA ILE A 47 -1.54 7.26 -8.42
C ILE A 47 -1.14 8.54 -9.16
N ILE A 48 -0.71 9.59 -8.45
CA ILE A 48 -0.33 10.86 -9.07
C ILE A 48 0.93 10.69 -9.92
N THR A 49 1.95 9.99 -9.40
CA THR A 49 3.19 9.76 -10.14
C THR A 49 2.94 8.91 -11.39
N GLU A 50 2.13 7.85 -11.27
CA GLU A 50 1.74 6.99 -12.39
C GLU A 50 0.88 7.74 -13.41
N TYR A 51 -0.04 8.61 -12.96
CA TYR A 51 -0.89 9.42 -13.83
C TYR A 51 -0.07 10.42 -14.66
N VAL A 52 0.89 11.11 -14.04
CA VAL A 52 1.73 12.12 -14.71
C VAL A 52 2.59 11.47 -15.80
N ILE A 53 3.33 10.41 -15.47
CA ILE A 53 4.20 9.76 -16.46
C ILE A 53 3.38 9.01 -17.52
N GLY A 54 2.24 8.43 -17.15
CA GLY A 54 1.35 7.75 -18.09
C GLY A 54 0.76 8.68 -19.16
N TYR A 55 0.61 9.98 -18.87
CA TYR A 55 0.23 10.98 -19.89
C TYR A 55 1.41 11.43 -20.75
N ILE A 56 2.57 11.63 -20.15
CA ILE A 56 3.75 12.18 -20.86
C ILE A 56 4.42 11.10 -21.72
N TYR A 57 4.43 9.86 -21.24
CA TYR A 57 5.16 8.75 -21.84
C TYR A 57 4.34 7.45 -21.79
N PRO A 58 3.24 7.39 -22.57
CA PRO A 58 2.32 6.25 -22.58
C PRO A 58 2.92 5.00 -23.23
N GLU A 59 2.21 3.87 -23.10
CA GLU A 59 2.50 2.57 -23.74
C GLU A 59 3.75 1.86 -23.23
N ARG A 60 4.32 2.32 -22.11
CA ARG A 60 5.56 1.78 -21.53
C ARG A 60 5.39 1.44 -20.04
N PRO A 61 4.94 0.21 -19.71
CA PRO A 61 4.62 -0.17 -18.33
C PRO A 61 5.86 -0.21 -17.42
N VAL A 62 7.01 -0.68 -17.92
CA VAL A 62 8.26 -0.75 -17.13
C VAL A 62 8.75 0.65 -16.76
N ALA A 63 8.66 1.61 -17.68
CA ALA A 63 9.01 3.00 -17.42
C ALA A 63 8.11 3.60 -16.32
N ASN A 64 6.79 3.32 -16.38
CA ASN A 64 5.84 3.75 -15.36
C ASN A 64 6.16 3.14 -13.97
N MET A 65 6.46 1.85 -13.90
CA MET A 65 6.88 1.19 -12.66
C MET A 65 8.11 1.86 -12.05
N CYS A 66 9.17 2.09 -12.85
CA CYS A 66 10.38 2.74 -12.37
C CYS A 66 10.11 4.17 -11.89
N PHE A 67 9.29 4.92 -12.61
CA PHE A 67 8.92 6.29 -12.23
C PHE A 67 8.18 6.32 -10.89
N LYS A 68 7.24 5.40 -10.67
CA LYS A 68 6.54 5.22 -9.39
C LYS A 68 7.50 4.91 -8.25
N VAL A 69 8.44 3.98 -8.45
CA VAL A 69 9.45 3.62 -7.44
C VAL A 69 10.29 4.84 -7.05
N TYR A 70 10.80 5.60 -8.04
CA TYR A 70 11.60 6.79 -7.77
C TYR A 70 10.81 7.96 -7.19
N GLY A 71 9.54 8.12 -7.56
CA GLY A 71 8.70 9.25 -7.12
C GLY A 71 8.03 9.01 -5.77
N TYR A 72 7.50 7.82 -5.53
CA TYR A 72 6.73 7.49 -4.33
C TYR A 72 7.54 6.71 -3.29
N ILE A 73 8.21 5.61 -3.65
CA ILE A 73 8.90 4.77 -2.66
C ILE A 73 10.08 5.54 -2.04
N SER A 74 10.79 6.34 -2.82
CA SER A 74 11.83 7.22 -2.27
C SER A 74 11.27 8.25 -1.29
N MET A 75 10.07 8.77 -1.54
CA MET A 75 9.38 9.69 -0.61
C MET A 75 8.95 8.98 0.67
N THR A 76 8.37 7.78 0.59
CA THR A 76 7.99 7.02 1.80
C THR A 76 9.22 6.70 2.65
N GLN A 77 10.34 6.33 2.03
CA GLN A 77 11.60 6.10 2.74
C GLN A 77 12.15 7.38 3.36
N ALA A 78 12.01 8.54 2.71
CA ALA A 78 12.41 9.81 3.30
C ALA A 78 11.57 10.15 4.55
N LEU A 79 10.27 9.86 4.54
CA LEU A 79 9.38 10.09 5.69
C LEU A 79 9.71 9.17 6.87
N THR A 80 9.97 7.89 6.63
CA THR A 80 10.40 6.97 7.69
C THR A 80 11.76 7.38 8.28
N PHE A 81 12.71 7.79 7.42
CA PHE A 81 14.01 8.32 7.82
C PHE A 81 13.89 9.52 8.76
N ILE A 82 13.00 10.47 8.43
CA ILE A 82 12.73 11.66 9.25
C ILE A 82 12.06 11.27 10.58
N SER A 83 11.14 10.32 10.57
CA SER A 83 10.49 9.80 11.77
C SER A 83 11.51 9.22 12.75
N ASP A 84 12.45 8.42 12.23
CA ASP A 84 13.50 7.81 13.02
C ASP A 84 14.49 8.84 13.57
N PHE A 85 14.83 9.88 12.80
CA PHE A 85 15.64 10.98 13.33
C PHE A 85 14.95 11.73 14.47
N LYS A 86 13.63 11.92 14.39
CA LYS A 86 12.86 12.56 15.45
C LYS A 86 12.91 11.71 16.73
N LEU A 87 12.77 10.38 16.60
CA LEU A 87 12.94 9.46 17.73
C LEU A 87 14.38 9.52 18.28
N GLY A 88 15.39 9.49 17.41
CA GLY A 88 16.79 9.61 17.81
C GLY A 88 17.09 10.91 18.56
N HIS A 89 16.48 12.02 18.14
CA HIS A 89 16.56 13.30 18.84
C HIS A 89 15.93 13.21 20.25
N TYR A 90 14.79 12.54 20.41
CA TYR A 90 14.19 12.32 21.73
C TYR A 90 15.06 11.44 22.64
N MET A 91 15.76 10.47 22.07
CA MET A 91 16.68 9.58 22.78
C MET A 91 18.08 10.18 22.98
N LYS A 92 18.33 11.42 22.53
CA LYS A 92 19.63 12.11 22.57
C LYS A 92 20.76 11.37 21.85
N ILE A 93 20.42 10.62 20.80
CA ILE A 93 21.41 9.93 19.96
C ILE A 93 21.99 10.94 18.96
N PRO A 94 23.32 10.97 18.75
CA PRO A 94 23.93 11.88 17.78
C PRO A 94 23.45 11.57 16.34
N PRO A 95 23.12 12.59 15.53
CA PRO A 95 22.49 12.41 14.22
C PRO A 95 23.37 11.65 13.22
N ARG A 96 24.70 11.78 13.31
CA ARG A 96 25.64 11.05 12.45
C ARG A 96 25.58 9.55 12.69
N SER A 97 25.50 9.11 13.95
CA SER A 97 25.39 7.69 14.28
C SER A 97 24.03 7.13 13.86
N MET A 98 22.96 7.90 14.03
CA MET A 98 21.63 7.51 13.58
C MET A 98 21.57 7.35 12.06
N PHE A 99 22.14 8.30 11.31
CA PHE A 99 22.25 8.24 9.86
C PHE A 99 23.00 6.97 9.40
N MET A 100 24.17 6.71 9.98
CA MET A 100 24.98 5.55 9.62
C MET A 100 24.29 4.23 9.94
N ALA A 101 23.59 4.14 11.07
CA ALA A 101 22.82 2.95 11.45
C ALA A 101 21.70 2.65 10.44
N GLN A 102 20.96 3.68 10.03
CA GLN A 102 19.89 3.53 9.04
C GLN A 102 20.45 3.16 7.66
N VAL A 103 21.52 3.80 7.20
CA VAL A 103 22.18 3.45 5.93
C VAL A 103 22.67 2.00 5.96
N ALA A 104 23.36 1.58 7.02
CA ALA A 104 23.81 0.19 7.17
C ALA A 104 22.61 -0.79 7.17
N GLY A 105 21.54 -0.48 7.92
CA GLY A 105 20.34 -1.29 7.95
C GLY A 105 19.67 -1.41 6.58
N THR A 106 19.57 -0.32 5.82
CA THR A 106 19.01 -0.36 4.46
C THR A 106 19.87 -1.17 3.49
N LEU A 107 21.20 -1.11 3.59
CA LEU A 107 22.09 -1.92 2.76
C LEU A 107 21.93 -3.41 3.05
N VAL A 108 21.87 -3.78 4.34
CA VAL A 108 21.62 -5.18 4.76
C VAL A 108 20.24 -5.63 4.26
N ALA A 109 19.21 -4.80 4.43
CA ALA A 109 17.87 -5.10 3.96
C ALA A 109 17.84 -5.36 2.44
N VAL A 110 18.49 -4.51 1.62
CA VAL A 110 18.54 -4.69 0.17
C VAL A 110 19.18 -6.03 -0.21
N VAL A 111 20.30 -6.40 0.44
CA VAL A 111 20.97 -7.68 0.17
C VAL A 111 20.08 -8.86 0.56
N VAL A 112 19.48 -8.82 1.75
CA VAL A 112 18.61 -9.90 2.25
C VAL A 112 17.37 -10.03 1.36
N TYR A 113 16.66 -8.94 1.06
CA TYR A 113 15.48 -8.97 0.19
C TYR A 113 15.79 -9.47 -1.22
N THR A 114 16.91 -9.04 -1.81
CA THR A 114 17.29 -9.49 -3.15
C THR A 114 17.65 -10.98 -3.14
N GLY A 115 18.39 -11.43 -2.13
CA GLY A 115 18.77 -12.83 -1.97
C GLY A 115 17.58 -13.75 -1.74
N THR A 116 16.63 -13.35 -0.87
CA THR A 116 15.42 -14.13 -0.62
C THR A 116 14.50 -14.16 -1.83
N ALA A 117 14.37 -13.06 -2.58
CA ALA A 117 13.58 -13.03 -3.80
C ALA A 117 14.15 -13.99 -4.87
N TRP A 118 15.47 -13.96 -5.08
CA TRP A 118 16.13 -14.88 -6.01
C TRP A 118 15.98 -16.34 -5.58
N TRP A 119 16.20 -16.63 -4.30
CA TRP A 119 16.03 -17.97 -3.76
C TRP A 119 14.60 -18.49 -3.91
N LEU A 120 13.60 -17.65 -3.66
CA LEU A 120 12.19 -18.03 -3.77
C LEU A 120 11.79 -18.33 -5.22
N MET A 121 12.29 -17.53 -6.18
CA MET A 121 12.05 -17.75 -7.62
C MET A 121 12.72 -19.01 -8.16
N GLU A 122 13.83 -19.46 -7.55
CA GLU A 122 14.53 -20.69 -7.95
C GLU A 122 13.92 -21.95 -7.34
N GLU A 123 13.51 -21.89 -6.07
CA GLU A 123 12.97 -23.05 -5.33
C GLU A 123 11.51 -23.35 -5.69
N ILE A 124 10.68 -22.33 -5.92
CA ILE A 124 9.23 -22.50 -6.12
C ILE A 124 8.87 -22.38 -7.61
N PRO A 125 8.50 -23.50 -8.27
CA PRO A 125 8.07 -23.46 -9.65
C PRO A 125 6.75 -22.68 -9.79
N HIS A 126 6.64 -21.89 -10.86
CA HIS A 126 5.45 -21.10 -11.21
C HIS A 126 5.01 -20.06 -10.18
N LEU A 127 5.92 -19.53 -9.35
CA LEU A 127 5.64 -18.52 -8.33
C LEU A 127 4.69 -17.39 -8.84
N CYS A 128 3.67 -17.07 -8.05
CA CYS A 128 2.62 -16.07 -8.33
C CYS A 128 1.61 -16.42 -9.45
N ASP A 129 1.73 -17.56 -10.14
CA ASP A 129 0.79 -17.97 -11.20
C ASP A 129 -0.33 -18.88 -10.67
N THR A 130 -1.42 -18.28 -10.20
CA THR A 130 -2.56 -19.00 -9.64
C THR A 130 -3.23 -20.03 -10.57
N SER A 131 -2.87 -20.08 -11.86
CA SER A 131 -3.39 -21.09 -12.81
C SER A 131 -2.58 -22.39 -12.81
N LEU A 132 -1.31 -22.32 -12.45
CA LEU A 132 -0.37 -23.45 -12.43
C LEU A 132 -0.04 -23.91 -11.01
N LEU A 133 -0.30 -23.08 -10.00
CA LEU A 133 -0.20 -23.48 -8.61
C LEU A 133 -1.38 -24.38 -8.18
N PRO A 134 -1.15 -25.30 -7.23
CA PRO A 134 -2.22 -26.00 -6.53
C PRO A 134 -3.23 -25.00 -5.92
N SER A 135 -4.51 -25.33 -5.94
CA SER A 135 -5.60 -24.45 -5.47
C SER A 135 -5.43 -23.95 -4.03
N ASP A 136 -4.75 -24.71 -3.18
CA ASP A 136 -4.52 -24.38 -1.77
C ASP A 136 -3.16 -23.68 -1.52
N SER A 137 -2.41 -23.36 -2.59
CA SER A 137 -1.07 -22.81 -2.44
C SER A 137 -1.07 -21.37 -1.93
N GLN A 138 -0.24 -21.11 -0.91
CA GLN A 138 -0.10 -19.81 -0.26
C GLN A 138 0.67 -18.77 -1.10
N TRP A 139 1.29 -19.19 -2.22
CA TRP A 139 2.23 -18.39 -3.01
C TRP A 139 1.55 -17.57 -4.13
N THR A 140 0.54 -16.77 -3.75
CA THR A 140 -0.30 -16.02 -4.70
C THR A 140 0.17 -14.59 -5.00
N CYS A 141 1.18 -14.09 -4.29
CA CYS A 141 1.84 -12.77 -4.48
C CYS A 141 0.87 -11.60 -4.73
N PRO A 142 -0.08 -11.33 -3.83
CA PRO A 142 -1.15 -10.38 -4.09
C PRO A 142 -0.66 -8.94 -4.24
N MET A 143 0.37 -8.53 -3.47
CA MET A 143 0.96 -7.19 -3.60
C MET A 143 1.66 -6.98 -4.94
N ASP A 144 2.40 -7.99 -5.41
CA ASP A 144 3.10 -7.92 -6.70
C ASP A 144 2.13 -7.89 -7.87
N ARG A 145 1.01 -8.62 -7.78
CA ARG A 145 -0.09 -8.53 -8.76
C ARG A 145 -0.69 -7.14 -8.84
N VAL A 146 -1.01 -6.52 -7.70
CA VAL A 146 -1.54 -5.14 -7.68
C VAL A 146 -0.52 -4.16 -8.29
N PHE A 147 0.77 -4.35 -8.02
CA PHE A 147 1.82 -3.52 -8.60
C PHE A 147 1.93 -3.71 -10.13
N PHE A 148 1.80 -4.95 -10.61
CA PHE A 148 1.78 -5.27 -12.03
C PHE A 148 0.54 -4.70 -12.73
N ASP A 149 -0.66 -4.94 -12.20
CA ASP A 149 -1.93 -4.46 -12.77
C ASP A 149 -1.97 -2.93 -12.85
N ALA A 150 -1.44 -2.25 -11.82
CA ALA A 150 -1.29 -0.79 -11.84
C ALA A 150 -0.41 -0.33 -13.02
N SER A 151 0.68 -1.03 -13.32
CA SER A 151 1.54 -0.67 -14.46
C SER A 151 0.86 -0.86 -15.81
N VAL A 152 -0.06 -1.83 -15.92
CA VAL A 152 -0.82 -2.08 -17.14
C VAL A 152 -1.85 -0.97 -17.34
N ILE A 153 -2.60 -0.62 -16.29
CA ILE A 153 -3.64 0.42 -16.33
C ILE A 153 -3.00 1.80 -16.60
N TRP A 154 -2.04 2.20 -15.78
CA TRP A 154 -1.49 3.56 -15.81
C TRP A 154 -0.34 3.74 -16.82
N GLY A 155 0.38 2.67 -17.14
CA GLY A 155 1.54 2.71 -18.04
C GLY A 155 1.24 2.22 -19.46
N LEU A 156 0.79 0.97 -19.60
CA LEU A 156 0.60 0.34 -20.93
C LEU A 156 -0.63 0.90 -21.67
N VAL A 157 -1.81 0.86 -21.05
CA VAL A 157 -3.02 1.44 -21.64
C VAL A 157 -2.97 2.96 -21.58
N GLY A 158 -2.45 3.47 -20.46
CA GLY A 158 -2.26 4.88 -20.20
C GLY A 158 -3.55 5.57 -19.73
N PRO A 159 -3.46 6.65 -18.94
CA PRO A 159 -4.63 7.25 -18.33
C PRO A 159 -5.58 7.86 -19.36
N ARG A 160 -5.08 8.26 -20.55
CA ARG A 160 -5.90 8.84 -21.62
C ARG A 160 -6.92 7.86 -22.20
N ARG A 161 -6.60 6.56 -22.28
CA ARG A 161 -7.51 5.53 -22.82
C ARG A 161 -8.41 4.90 -21.76
N VAL A 162 -8.08 5.02 -20.48
CA VAL A 162 -8.91 4.51 -19.37
C VAL A 162 -9.81 5.60 -18.80
N PHE A 163 -9.23 6.76 -18.48
CA PHE A 163 -9.87 7.86 -17.76
C PHE A 163 -10.01 9.14 -18.60
N GLY A 164 -9.41 9.21 -19.78
CA GLY A 164 -9.51 10.36 -20.67
C GLY A 164 -10.70 10.28 -21.64
N ASP A 165 -10.66 11.12 -22.66
CA ASP A 165 -11.72 11.32 -23.66
C ASP A 165 -12.08 10.04 -24.45
N LEU A 166 -11.18 9.06 -24.46
CA LEU A 166 -11.31 7.80 -25.19
C LEU A 166 -11.70 6.62 -24.28
N GLY A 167 -11.85 6.84 -22.98
CA GLY A 167 -12.06 5.80 -21.99
C GLY A 167 -13.43 5.81 -21.33
N GLU A 168 -13.91 4.63 -20.96
CA GLU A 168 -15.22 4.47 -20.31
C GLU A 168 -15.23 4.91 -18.83
N TYR A 169 -14.06 5.07 -18.21
CA TYR A 169 -13.94 5.48 -16.80
C TYR A 169 -13.66 6.98 -16.64
N SER A 170 -13.99 7.81 -17.62
CA SER A 170 -13.78 9.26 -17.57
C SER A 170 -14.42 9.94 -16.36
N ASN A 171 -15.57 9.43 -15.91
CA ASN A 171 -16.28 9.94 -14.73
C ASN A 171 -15.48 9.80 -13.42
N VAL A 172 -14.49 8.90 -13.35
CA VAL A 172 -13.67 8.69 -12.14
C VAL A 172 -12.80 9.93 -11.84
N ASN A 173 -12.43 10.71 -12.86
CA ASN A 173 -11.65 11.93 -12.64
C ASN A 173 -12.40 12.98 -11.81
N TRP A 174 -13.73 12.95 -11.77
CA TRP A 174 -14.51 13.85 -10.90
C TRP A 174 -14.25 13.61 -9.41
N PHE A 175 -13.79 12.42 -9.02
CA PHE A 175 -13.41 12.17 -7.62
C PHE A 175 -12.21 13.01 -7.16
N PHE A 176 -11.33 13.46 -8.07
CA PHE A 176 -10.29 14.43 -7.70
C PHE A 176 -10.90 15.78 -7.29
N LEU A 177 -11.93 16.23 -8.00
CA LEU A 177 -12.68 17.45 -7.65
C LEU A 177 -13.45 17.28 -6.35
N VAL A 178 -14.14 16.15 -6.16
CA VAL A 178 -14.81 15.82 -4.90
C VAL A 178 -13.81 15.83 -3.75
N GLY A 179 -12.64 15.23 -3.94
CA GLY A 179 -11.55 15.21 -2.96
C GLY A 179 -11.01 16.60 -2.62
N ALA A 180 -10.93 17.52 -3.59
CA ALA A 180 -10.50 18.90 -3.36
C ALA A 180 -11.58 19.74 -2.64
N ILE A 181 -12.85 19.51 -2.98
CA ILE A 181 -13.99 20.28 -2.44
C ILE A 181 -14.38 19.80 -1.04
N ALA A 182 -14.30 18.50 -0.75
CA ALA A 182 -14.83 17.95 0.49
C ALA A 182 -14.18 18.53 1.78
N PRO A 183 -12.86 18.78 1.87
CA PRO A 183 -12.26 19.49 3.01
C PRO A 183 -12.76 20.94 3.15
N LEU A 184 -12.99 21.64 2.02
CA LEU A 184 -13.52 23.00 2.03
C LEU A 184 -14.96 23.03 2.54
N LEU A 185 -15.78 22.04 2.19
CA LEU A 185 -17.14 21.91 2.71
C LEU A 185 -17.15 21.71 4.23
N VAL A 186 -16.25 20.88 4.77
CA VAL A 186 -16.14 20.70 6.23
C VAL A 186 -15.66 21.98 6.92
N TRP A 187 -14.74 22.72 6.30
CA TRP A 187 -14.30 24.01 6.82
C TRP A 187 -15.43 25.04 6.84
N LEU A 188 -16.21 25.16 5.76
CA LEU A 188 -17.39 26.02 5.69
C LEU A 188 -18.46 25.61 6.70
N ALA A 189 -18.73 24.31 6.84
CA ALA A 189 -19.68 23.79 7.82
C ALA A 189 -19.27 24.14 9.26
N THR A 190 -17.97 24.09 9.56
CA THR A 190 -17.44 24.50 10.88
C THR A 190 -17.66 25.99 11.14
N LYS A 191 -17.57 26.83 10.10
CA LYS A 191 -17.83 28.28 10.19
C LYS A 191 -19.33 28.61 10.32
N MET A 192 -20.20 27.88 9.63
CA MET A 192 -21.65 28.12 9.67
C MET A 192 -22.30 27.60 10.96
N PHE A 193 -21.78 26.51 11.54
CA PHE A 193 -22.31 25.90 12.76
C PHE A 193 -21.29 25.91 13.91
N PRO A 194 -20.94 27.09 14.45
CA PRO A 194 -19.93 27.21 15.52
C PRO A 194 -20.35 26.50 16.83
N ALA A 195 -21.65 26.24 17.01
CA ALA A 195 -22.18 25.51 18.17
C ALA A 195 -21.81 24.00 18.15
N GLN A 196 -21.49 23.44 16.98
CA GLN A 196 -21.29 22.00 16.81
C GLN A 196 -19.79 21.65 16.72
N THR A 197 -19.14 21.47 17.87
CA THR A 197 -17.69 21.24 17.98
C THR A 197 -17.21 19.90 17.40
N TRP A 198 -18.11 18.97 17.08
CA TRP A 198 -17.77 17.68 16.49
C TRP A 198 -17.43 17.78 14.99
N ILE A 199 -17.99 18.77 14.28
CA ILE A 199 -17.77 18.96 12.83
C ILE A 199 -16.29 19.26 12.55
N ALA A 200 -15.65 20.02 13.44
CA ALA A 200 -14.22 20.34 13.36
C ALA A 200 -13.30 19.10 13.51
N LYS A 201 -13.81 17.97 14.01
CA LYS A 201 -13.04 16.73 14.20
C LYS A 201 -13.13 15.78 12.99
N ILE A 202 -13.90 16.14 11.97
CA ILE A 202 -14.07 15.30 10.77
C ILE A 202 -12.89 15.56 9.82
N HIS A 203 -11.98 14.59 9.77
CA HIS A 203 -10.86 14.61 8.83
C HIS A 203 -11.21 13.82 7.57
N ILE A 204 -11.76 14.52 6.56
CA ILE A 204 -12.11 13.91 5.27
C ILE A 204 -10.95 13.13 4.62
N PRO A 205 -9.70 13.64 4.59
CA PRO A 205 -8.60 12.88 3.98
C PRO A 205 -8.35 11.53 4.66
N VAL A 206 -8.55 11.45 5.99
CA VAL A 206 -8.40 10.21 6.76
C VAL A 206 -9.54 9.24 6.43
N LEU A 207 -10.77 9.73 6.29
CA LEU A 207 -11.93 8.91 5.95
C LEU A 207 -11.83 8.34 4.53
N VAL A 208 -11.46 9.17 3.56
CA VAL A 208 -11.31 8.73 2.16
C VAL A 208 -10.06 7.87 1.98
N GLY A 209 -8.99 8.13 2.74
CA GLY A 209 -7.78 7.33 2.73
C GLY A 209 -7.93 5.96 3.41
N ALA A 210 -9.00 5.72 4.17
CA ALA A 210 -9.18 4.47 4.91
C ALA A 210 -9.22 3.24 4.00
N THR A 211 -9.66 3.37 2.75
CA THR A 211 -9.74 2.27 1.78
C THR A 211 -8.49 2.13 0.90
N ALA A 212 -7.38 2.83 1.21
CA ALA A 212 -6.20 2.87 0.35
C ALA A 212 -5.48 1.51 0.17
N MET A 213 -5.69 0.57 1.10
CA MET A 213 -5.13 -0.79 1.03
C MET A 213 -6.02 -1.79 0.25
N MET A 214 -7.15 -1.34 -0.28
CA MET A 214 -8.05 -2.14 -1.10
C MET A 214 -7.76 -1.86 -2.58
N PRO A 215 -7.21 -2.79 -3.38
CA PRO A 215 -6.59 -4.10 -3.06
C PRO A 215 -5.11 -3.98 -2.60
N PRO A 216 -4.51 -5.03 -1.99
CA PRO A 216 -4.98 -6.42 -1.91
C PRO A 216 -5.76 -6.78 -0.65
N ALA A 217 -5.95 -5.85 0.30
CA ALA A 217 -6.68 -6.16 1.51
C ALA A 217 -8.12 -6.57 1.16
N THR A 218 -8.49 -7.81 1.51
CA THR A 218 -9.84 -8.35 1.32
C THR A 218 -10.85 -7.71 2.27
N ALA A 219 -12.14 -7.88 1.99
CA ALA A 219 -13.22 -7.37 2.84
C ALA A 219 -13.09 -7.85 4.30
N VAL A 220 -12.63 -9.09 4.50
CA VAL A 220 -12.41 -9.69 5.83
C VAL A 220 -11.38 -8.89 6.64
N ASN A 221 -10.32 -8.39 6.00
CA ASN A 221 -9.33 -7.55 6.69
C ASN A 221 -9.96 -6.24 7.20
N PHE A 222 -10.82 -5.61 6.39
CA PHE A 222 -11.50 -4.37 6.79
C PHE A 222 -12.55 -4.60 7.88
N THR A 223 -13.38 -5.64 7.76
CA THR A 223 -14.38 -5.96 8.79
C THR A 223 -13.72 -6.33 10.11
N SER A 224 -12.64 -7.11 10.07
CA SER A 224 -11.86 -7.48 11.26
C SER A 224 -11.19 -6.27 11.89
N TRP A 225 -10.57 -5.41 11.08
CA TRP A 225 -10.00 -4.15 11.52
C TRP A 225 -11.04 -3.25 12.20
N LEU A 226 -12.24 -3.11 11.64
CA LEU A 226 -13.33 -2.31 12.23
C LEU A 226 -13.76 -2.86 13.59
N ILE A 227 -13.90 -4.18 13.73
CA ILE A 227 -14.28 -4.83 14.99
C ILE A 227 -13.20 -4.59 16.05
N VAL A 228 -11.93 -4.84 15.72
CA VAL A 228 -10.81 -4.63 16.65
C VAL A 228 -10.68 -3.15 17.02
N ALA A 229 -10.79 -2.25 16.04
CA ALA A 229 -10.78 -0.81 16.27
C ALA A 229 -11.93 -0.36 17.19
N PHE A 230 -13.12 -0.95 17.05
CA PHE A 230 -14.25 -0.64 17.92
C PHE A 230 -14.05 -1.16 19.36
N ILE A 231 -13.54 -2.39 19.51
CA ILE A 231 -13.27 -2.97 20.84
C ILE A 231 -12.20 -2.16 21.57
N PHE A 232 -11.06 -1.90 20.93
CA PHE A 232 -9.95 -1.19 21.57
C PHE A 232 -10.19 0.33 21.64
N GLY A 233 -10.79 0.92 20.62
CA GLY A 233 -11.01 2.36 20.51
C GLY A 233 -12.25 2.87 21.25
N HIS A 234 -13.31 2.06 21.39
CA HIS A 234 -14.52 2.45 22.12
C HIS A 234 -14.64 1.75 23.47
N PHE A 235 -14.70 0.43 23.51
CA PHE A 235 -14.96 -0.31 24.75
C PHE A 235 -13.80 -0.19 25.75
N ILE A 236 -12.59 -0.62 25.36
CA ILE A 236 -11.45 -0.63 26.27
C ILE A 236 -11.06 0.80 26.67
N PHE A 237 -11.13 1.75 25.73
CA PHE A 237 -10.89 3.15 26.03
C PHE A 237 -11.87 3.72 27.07
N LYS A 238 -13.17 3.37 26.97
CA LYS A 238 -14.22 3.85 27.89
C LYS A 238 -14.15 3.19 29.27
N TYR A 239 -13.96 1.88 29.34
CA TYR A 239 -14.02 1.13 30.61
C TYR A 239 -12.66 0.98 31.32
N ARG A 240 -11.53 1.00 30.59
CA ARG A 240 -10.18 0.73 31.12
C ARG A 240 -9.13 1.72 30.59
N ARG A 241 -9.41 3.02 30.69
CA ARG A 241 -8.57 4.11 30.15
C ARG A 241 -7.10 4.10 30.60
N VAL A 242 -6.85 3.77 31.87
CA VAL A 242 -5.46 3.71 32.44
C VAL A 242 -4.65 2.62 31.76
N TRP A 243 -5.24 1.44 31.56
CA TRP A 243 -4.57 0.34 30.87
C TRP A 243 -4.33 0.68 29.40
N TRP A 244 -5.35 1.23 28.72
CA TRP A 244 -5.26 1.59 27.30
C TRP A 244 -4.10 2.56 27.03
N THR A 245 -3.99 3.61 27.83
CA THR A 245 -2.95 4.65 27.64
C THR A 245 -1.53 4.10 27.80
N LYS A 246 -1.35 3.07 28.65
CA LYS A 246 -0.04 2.52 28.98
C LYS A 246 0.38 1.36 28.08
N TYR A 247 -0.57 0.50 27.67
CA TYR A 247 -0.25 -0.79 27.06
C TYR A 247 -0.78 -0.98 25.65
N ASN A 248 -1.73 -0.17 25.17
CA ASN A 248 -2.37 -0.42 23.87
C ASN A 248 -1.38 -0.41 22.70
N TYR A 249 -0.48 0.58 22.65
CA TYR A 249 0.55 0.66 21.61
C TYR A 249 1.59 -0.46 21.72
N VAL A 250 1.94 -0.88 22.94
CA VAL A 250 2.88 -1.99 23.18
C VAL A 250 2.26 -3.32 22.74
N LEU A 251 0.98 -3.52 23.04
CA LEU A 251 0.23 -4.70 22.59
C LEU A 251 0.14 -4.74 21.06
N SER A 252 -0.16 -3.61 20.41
CA SER A 252 -0.18 -3.51 18.95
C SER A 252 1.17 -3.92 18.35
N GLY A 253 2.27 -3.31 18.82
CA GLY A 253 3.61 -3.66 18.34
C GLY A 253 4.00 -5.11 18.62
N GLY A 254 3.54 -5.68 19.74
CA GLY A 254 3.74 -7.08 20.08
C GLY A 254 2.98 -8.05 19.16
N LEU A 255 1.76 -7.70 18.76
CA LEU A 255 0.97 -8.47 17.80
C LEU A 255 1.59 -8.42 16.40
N ASP A 256 2.02 -7.23 15.96
CA ASP A 256 2.69 -7.05 14.66
C ASP A 256 3.99 -7.87 14.59
N ALA A 257 4.87 -7.71 15.58
CA ALA A 257 6.12 -8.46 15.63
C ALA A 257 5.86 -9.97 15.78
N GLY A 258 4.92 -10.37 16.64
CA GLY A 258 4.55 -11.76 16.85
C GLY A 258 4.05 -12.43 15.57
N SER A 259 3.22 -11.73 14.79
CA SER A 259 2.74 -12.24 13.50
C SER A 259 3.87 -12.43 12.49
N ALA A 260 4.82 -11.49 12.41
CA ALA A 260 5.97 -11.59 11.51
C ALA A 260 6.88 -12.77 11.88
N PHE A 261 7.24 -12.92 13.17
CA PHE A 261 8.06 -14.03 13.64
C PHE A 261 7.37 -15.38 13.44
N MET A 262 6.08 -15.48 13.75
CA MET A 262 5.31 -16.70 13.55
C MET A 262 5.21 -17.07 12.06
N THR A 263 5.04 -16.09 11.18
CA THR A 263 5.00 -16.33 9.72
C THR A 263 6.31 -16.95 9.22
N ILE A 264 7.46 -16.41 9.65
CA ILE A 264 8.77 -16.95 9.28
C ILE A 264 8.98 -18.35 9.86
N LEU A 265 8.59 -18.57 11.12
CA LEU A 265 8.68 -19.87 11.77
C LEU A 265 7.84 -20.93 11.03
N LEU A 266 6.58 -20.60 10.70
CA LEU A 266 5.67 -21.49 9.97
C LEU A 266 6.22 -21.79 8.57
N PHE A 267 6.76 -20.79 7.87
CA PHE A 267 7.40 -20.99 6.57
C PHE A 267 8.57 -21.98 6.65
N LEU A 268 9.50 -21.79 7.60
CA LEU A 268 10.68 -22.64 7.72
C LEU A 268 10.36 -24.05 8.23
N ALA A 269 9.41 -24.19 9.14
CA ALA A 269 9.08 -25.46 9.78
C ALA A 269 8.12 -26.33 8.94
N LEU A 270 7.09 -25.71 8.36
CA LEU A 270 5.94 -26.38 7.74
C LEU A 270 5.85 -26.07 6.24
N GLY A 271 5.91 -24.78 5.88
CA GLY A 271 5.75 -24.31 4.50
C GLY A 271 6.77 -24.93 3.54
N ARG A 272 8.05 -24.96 3.92
CA ARG A 272 9.12 -25.60 3.12
C ARG A 272 8.90 -27.10 2.90
N LYS A 273 8.25 -27.79 3.84
CA LYS A 273 7.98 -29.23 3.75
C LYS A 273 6.65 -29.55 3.07
N GLY A 274 5.92 -28.53 2.60
CA GLY A 274 4.59 -28.70 2.01
C GLY A 274 3.54 -29.21 3.02
N ILE A 275 3.77 -29.00 4.32
CA ILE A 275 2.84 -29.45 5.36
C ILE A 275 1.91 -28.29 5.68
N GLU A 276 0.63 -28.44 5.33
CA GLU A 276 -0.39 -27.45 5.65
C GLU A 276 -1.12 -27.80 6.95
N VAL A 277 -1.19 -26.82 7.85
CA VAL A 277 -1.99 -26.95 9.08
C VAL A 277 -3.41 -26.49 8.78
N GLN A 278 -4.30 -27.46 8.66
CA GLN A 278 -5.72 -27.24 8.47
C GLN A 278 -6.38 -26.98 9.85
N TRP A 279 -6.99 -25.82 10.03
CA TRP A 279 -7.70 -25.43 11.26
C TRP A 279 -8.89 -24.54 10.89
N TRP A 280 -9.79 -24.24 11.83
CA TRP A 280 -11.05 -23.54 11.53
C TRP A 280 -10.92 -22.20 10.76
N GLY A 281 -9.75 -21.55 10.84
CA GLY A 281 -9.41 -20.32 10.12
C GLY A 281 -8.60 -20.49 8.82
N ASN A 282 -8.18 -21.71 8.45
CA ASN A 282 -7.45 -22.01 7.20
C ASN A 282 -8.06 -23.21 6.44
N SER A 283 -9.05 -23.88 7.02
CA SER A 283 -9.69 -25.05 6.46
C SER A 283 -10.63 -24.63 5.32
N GLY A 284 -10.21 -24.90 4.07
CA GLY A 284 -11.01 -25.04 2.85
C GLY A 284 -12.10 -24.00 2.57
N ASP A 285 -11.97 -23.25 1.47
CA ASP A 285 -13.05 -22.41 0.87
C ASP A 285 -13.59 -21.25 1.72
N ARG A 286 -13.05 -20.97 2.92
CA ARG A 286 -13.58 -19.91 3.79
C ARG A 286 -13.03 -18.51 3.50
N ASP A 287 -11.76 -18.40 3.12
CA ASP A 287 -11.17 -17.12 2.70
C ASP A 287 -11.39 -16.86 1.20
N THR A 288 -11.44 -17.93 0.40
CA THR A 288 -11.87 -17.92 -0.99
C THR A 288 -13.34 -18.30 -1.03
N CYS A 289 -14.25 -17.34 -0.83
CA CYS A 289 -15.60 -17.53 -1.35
C CYS A 289 -15.44 -17.75 -2.87
N PRO A 290 -15.70 -18.97 -3.41
CA PRO A 290 -15.42 -19.26 -4.81
C PRO A 290 -16.31 -18.40 -5.73
N LEU A 291 -17.42 -17.88 -5.19
CA LEU A 291 -18.31 -16.93 -5.86
C LEU A 291 -17.78 -15.49 -5.87
N ALA A 292 -16.79 -15.14 -5.05
CA ALA A 292 -16.23 -13.79 -5.03
C ALA A 292 -15.35 -13.49 -6.25
N SER A 293 -14.80 -14.51 -6.91
CA SER A 293 -14.10 -14.37 -8.19
C SER A 293 -15.05 -14.33 -9.39
N CYS A 294 -16.34 -14.59 -9.17
CA CYS A 294 -17.32 -14.64 -10.23
C CYS A 294 -17.73 -13.24 -10.69
N PRO A 295 -17.78 -13.00 -12.01
CA PRO A 295 -18.21 -11.72 -12.54
C PRO A 295 -19.69 -11.51 -12.22
N THR A 296 -20.00 -10.38 -11.60
CA THR A 296 -21.37 -9.93 -11.33
C THR A 296 -21.95 -9.12 -12.50
N ALA A 297 -21.16 -8.87 -13.54
CA ALA A 297 -21.58 -8.15 -14.74
C ALA A 297 -22.49 -9.03 -15.61
N LYS A 298 -23.67 -8.51 -15.95
CA LYS A 298 -24.64 -9.17 -16.85
C LYS A 298 -23.98 -9.54 -18.17
N GLY A 299 -24.06 -10.81 -18.56
CA GLY A 299 -23.58 -11.32 -19.85
C GLY A 299 -22.16 -11.89 -19.86
N VAL A 300 -21.43 -11.87 -18.73
CA VAL A 300 -20.08 -12.48 -18.64
C VAL A 300 -20.20 -13.88 -18.05
N VAL A 301 -20.07 -14.91 -18.90
CA VAL A 301 -20.14 -16.32 -18.48
C VAL A 301 -18.74 -16.85 -18.24
N VAL A 302 -18.43 -17.18 -16.99
CA VAL A 302 -17.15 -17.80 -16.59
C VAL A 302 -17.43 -19.21 -16.06
N LYS A 303 -16.63 -20.19 -16.48
CA LYS A 303 -16.75 -21.58 -16.02
C LYS A 303 -16.58 -21.63 -14.50
N GLY A 304 -17.55 -22.20 -13.78
CA GLY A 304 -17.56 -22.32 -12.32
C GLY A 304 -18.37 -21.24 -11.59
N CYS A 305 -18.96 -20.29 -12.31
CA CYS A 305 -19.74 -19.20 -11.75
C CYS A 305 -21.23 -19.30 -12.07
N PRO A 306 -22.13 -18.99 -11.12
CA PRO A 306 -23.55 -18.92 -11.40
C PRO A 306 -23.83 -17.77 -12.38
N VAL A 307 -24.48 -18.09 -13.49
CA VAL A 307 -25.02 -17.11 -14.44
C VAL A 307 -26.31 -16.53 -13.85
N PHE A 308 -26.31 -15.22 -13.58
CA PHE A 308 -27.50 -14.44 -13.24
C PHE A 308 -28.00 -13.65 -14.44
#